data_AF-A0A5C6ED31-F1
#
_entry.id   AF-A0A5C6ED31-F1
#
_cell.length_a   1.000
_cell.length_b   1.000
_cell.length_c   1.000
_cell.angle_alpha   90.00
_cell.angle_beta   90.00
_cell.angle_gamma   90.00
#
_symmetry.space_group_name_H-M   'P 1'
#
loop_
_entity.id
_entity.type
_entity.pdbx_description
1 polymer ?
#
loop_
_entity_poly.entity_id
_entity_poly.type
_entity_poly.pdbx_seq_one_letter_code
_entity_poly.pdbx_strand_id
1 'polypeptide(L)'
;MRQNGLRHSTSPVDTVFYDSPDLPTPGRLCYRFGNLGPRSGPSTTALDANMSVVSLPAKRRRSDYPEAANLCEHCTAKCCHYFALGIDEPEVRRDYDFMRWYLLHDRATLFVEDTTWYLLVHTTCKHLRDDYMCGIYETRPQICRDYTTAECEFEDDWCYEKYFESPEQIDEYADALFGPQFPEPDRKPEHSLRSRKPSGLPIA
;
A
#
# COMPACT_ATOMS: atom_id res chain seq x y z
N MET A 1 59.70 22.57 -4.99
CA MET A 1 58.60 22.93 -5.92
C MET A 1 57.29 22.64 -5.21
N ARG A 2 56.47 23.68 -5.03
CA ARG A 2 55.29 23.69 -4.17
C ARG A 2 54.07 23.13 -4.91
N GLN A 3 53.26 22.36 -4.20
CA GLN A 3 52.01 21.76 -4.68
C GLN A 3 50.96 22.86 -4.94
N ASN A 4 50.38 22.87 -6.15
CA ASN A 4 49.27 23.74 -6.52
C ASN A 4 47.96 23.21 -5.94
N GLY A 5 47.33 24.01 -5.06
CA GLY A 5 46.01 23.74 -4.52
C GLY A 5 44.91 24.06 -5.53
N LEU A 6 44.12 23.04 -5.89
CA LEU A 6 42.78 23.25 -6.44
C LEU A 6 41.78 23.32 -5.29
N ARG A 7 41.24 24.53 -5.08
CA ARG A 7 40.10 24.76 -4.20
C ARG A 7 38.86 24.14 -4.84
N HIS A 8 38.28 23.13 -4.20
CA HIS A 8 36.92 22.69 -4.53
C HIS A 8 35.94 23.70 -3.91
N SER A 9 35.18 24.34 -4.79
CA SER A 9 34.03 25.18 -4.44
C SER A 9 32.92 24.25 -3.96
N THR A 10 32.63 24.29 -2.66
CA THR A 10 31.42 23.69 -2.09
C THR A 10 30.29 24.70 -2.26
N SER A 11 29.41 24.49 -3.24
CA SER A 11 28.12 25.18 -3.27
C SER A 11 27.21 24.55 -2.20
N PRO A 12 26.50 25.35 -1.40
CA PRO A 12 25.50 24.80 -0.48
C PRO A 12 24.35 24.22 -1.29
N VAL A 13 24.06 22.94 -1.09
CA VAL A 13 22.83 22.31 -1.57
C VAL A 13 21.75 22.80 -0.61
N ASP A 14 20.91 23.72 -1.07
CA ASP A 14 19.76 24.18 -0.31
C ASP A 14 18.81 22.99 -0.08
N THR A 15 18.76 22.51 1.16
CA THR A 15 17.77 21.55 1.63
C THR A 15 16.42 22.25 1.70
N VAL A 16 15.73 22.34 0.57
CA VAL A 16 14.31 22.68 0.54
C VAL A 16 13.52 21.47 1.05
N PHE A 17 13.17 21.51 2.32
CA PHE A 17 12.10 20.71 2.89
C PHE A 17 10.81 21.10 2.17
N TYR A 18 10.36 20.26 1.25
CA TYR A 18 9.00 20.34 0.71
C TYR A 18 8.08 19.67 1.73
N ASP A 19 7.44 20.48 2.58
CA ASP A 19 6.20 20.06 3.23
C ASP A 19 5.20 19.80 2.11
N SER A 20 4.85 18.53 1.88
CA SER A 20 3.86 18.11 0.90
C SER A 20 2.58 17.74 1.65
N PRO A 21 1.63 18.67 1.83
CA PRO A 21 0.39 18.40 2.55
C PRO A 21 -0.63 17.80 1.59
N ASP A 22 -0.45 16.55 1.16
CA ASP A 22 -1.48 15.75 0.47
C ASP A 22 -0.97 14.32 0.29
N LEU A 23 -0.95 13.54 1.37
CA LEU A 23 -0.90 12.08 1.27
C LEU A 23 -2.34 11.54 1.30
N PRO A 24 -2.74 10.69 0.35
CA PRO A 24 -4.03 10.01 0.45
C PRO A 24 -4.03 9.13 1.69
N THR A 25 -5.12 9.22 2.46
CA THR A 25 -5.38 8.43 3.66
C THR A 25 -5.17 6.94 3.36
N PRO A 26 -4.42 6.18 4.19
CA PRO A 26 -4.30 4.74 4.00
C PRO A 26 -5.68 4.09 4.03
N GLY A 27 -5.86 3.14 3.12
CA GLY A 27 -7.11 2.41 2.90
C GLY A 27 -7.67 1.91 4.22
N ARG A 28 -8.94 2.23 4.46
CA ARG A 28 -9.69 1.81 5.65
C ARG A 28 -9.66 0.28 5.70
N LEU A 29 -8.90 -0.27 6.66
CA LEU A 29 -8.92 -1.65 7.12
C LEU A 29 -10.32 -2.25 7.00
N CYS A 30 -10.52 -3.18 6.06
CA CYS A 30 -11.71 -4.00 5.93
C CYS A 30 -11.73 -5.09 7.03
N TYR A 31 -11.69 -4.72 8.31
CA TYR A 31 -12.04 -5.63 9.40
C TYR A 31 -13.55 -5.54 9.65
N ARG A 32 -14.26 -6.61 9.27
CA ARG A 32 -15.68 -6.80 9.57
C ARG A 32 -15.84 -7.15 11.05
N PHE A 33 -15.93 -6.14 11.92
CA PHE A 33 -16.37 -6.37 13.30
C PHE A 33 -17.85 -6.75 13.31
N GLY A 34 -18.16 -7.87 13.98
CA GLY A 34 -19.53 -8.38 14.12
C GLY A 34 -20.44 -7.38 14.84
N ASN A 35 -21.65 -7.22 14.30
CA ASN A 35 -22.72 -6.39 14.84
C ASN A 35 -23.06 -6.76 16.29
N LEU A 36 -22.70 -5.91 17.25
CA LEU A 36 -23.36 -5.87 18.55
C LEU A 36 -24.52 -4.87 18.45
N GLY A 37 -25.74 -5.36 18.72
CA GLY A 37 -26.99 -4.62 18.56
C GLY A 37 -27.12 -3.37 19.44
N PRO A 38 -28.06 -2.46 19.12
CA PRO A 38 -28.14 -1.15 19.75
C PRO A 38 -28.73 -1.22 21.17
N ARG A 39 -28.03 -0.59 22.13
CA ARG A 39 -28.59 -0.26 23.45
C ARG A 39 -29.30 1.09 23.38
N SER A 40 -30.54 1.14 23.84
CA SER A 40 -31.40 2.32 23.92
C SER A 40 -30.94 3.31 25.00
N GLY A 41 -30.66 4.56 24.61
CA GLY A 41 -30.50 5.71 25.51
C GLY A 41 -31.55 6.79 25.21
N PRO A 42 -31.96 7.61 26.20
CA PRO A 42 -33.20 8.39 26.11
C PRO A 42 -33.06 9.74 25.38
N SER A 43 -34.22 10.15 24.87
CA SER A 43 -34.53 11.36 24.11
C SER A 43 -34.12 12.66 24.80
N THR A 44 -33.47 13.57 24.06
CA THR A 44 -33.36 14.99 24.40
C THR A 44 -33.67 15.85 23.18
N THR A 45 -34.26 17.00 23.49
CA THR A 45 -35.08 17.89 22.67
C THR A 45 -34.38 18.58 21.51
N ALA A 46 -35.16 18.83 20.45
CA ALA A 46 -34.80 19.53 19.23
C ALA A 46 -34.30 20.97 19.48
N LEU A 47 -33.11 21.25 18.95
CA LEU A 47 -32.62 22.59 18.65
C LEU A 47 -32.08 22.58 17.23
N ASP A 48 -32.47 23.61 16.49
CA ASP A 48 -32.24 23.82 15.07
C ASP A 48 -30.78 23.67 14.65
N ALA A 49 -30.52 22.79 13.69
CA ALA A 49 -29.27 22.75 12.94
C ALA A 49 -29.58 22.76 11.46
N ASN A 50 -29.47 23.94 10.85
CA ASN A 50 -29.33 24.09 9.41
C ASN A 50 -27.96 23.54 9.01
N MET A 51 -27.87 22.21 8.92
CA MET A 51 -26.68 21.48 8.52
C MET A 51 -26.69 21.43 7.00
N SER A 52 -25.93 22.31 6.35
CA SER A 52 -25.69 22.23 4.92
C SER A 52 -25.04 20.88 4.64
N VAL A 53 -25.81 19.96 4.07
CA VAL A 53 -25.33 18.65 3.66
C VAL A 53 -24.36 18.86 2.51
N VAL A 54 -23.06 18.87 2.80
CA VAL A 54 -22.03 18.82 1.77
C VAL A 54 -22.18 17.46 1.10
N SER A 55 -22.79 17.43 -0.09
CA SER A 55 -22.86 16.22 -0.90
C SER A 55 -21.44 15.79 -1.19
N LEU A 56 -21.07 14.59 -0.75
CA LEU A 56 -19.82 13.98 -1.17
C LEU A 56 -19.82 13.87 -2.71
N PRO A 57 -18.69 14.13 -3.38
CA PRO A 57 -18.59 13.95 -4.82
C PRO A 57 -18.96 12.50 -5.16
N ALA A 58 -19.80 12.31 -6.17
CA ALA A 58 -20.19 10.99 -6.63
C ALA A 58 -18.94 10.20 -7.07
N LYS A 59 -18.79 8.97 -6.58
CA LYS A 59 -17.71 8.06 -6.98
C LYS A 59 -17.90 7.71 -8.46
N ARG A 60 -16.90 8.00 -9.29
CA ARG A 60 -16.89 7.66 -10.72
C ARG A 60 -16.78 6.14 -10.89
N ARG A 61 -17.58 5.54 -11.77
CA ARG A 61 -17.55 4.10 -12.07
C ARG A 61 -17.13 3.87 -13.50
N ARG A 62 -16.57 2.69 -13.78
CA ARG A 62 -16.22 2.25 -15.15
C ARG A 62 -17.44 2.28 -16.06
N SER A 63 -18.60 1.89 -15.52
CA SER A 63 -19.89 1.85 -16.22
C SER A 63 -20.37 3.20 -16.74
N ASP A 64 -19.83 4.31 -16.23
CA ASP A 64 -20.25 5.66 -16.61
C ASP A 64 -19.62 6.12 -17.96
N TYR A 65 -18.69 5.34 -18.50
CA TYR A 65 -17.91 5.67 -19.70
C TYR A 65 -18.03 4.58 -20.78
N PRO A 66 -17.94 4.93 -22.08
CA PRO A 66 -17.90 3.96 -23.16
C PRO A 66 -16.78 2.92 -22.98
N GLU A 67 -16.99 1.70 -23.46
CA GLU A 67 -15.98 0.62 -23.36
C GLU A 67 -14.66 0.99 -24.04
N ALA A 68 -14.72 1.70 -25.18
CA ALA A 68 -13.54 2.17 -25.90
C ALA A 68 -12.87 3.42 -25.28
N ALA A 69 -13.46 4.03 -24.25
CA ALA A 69 -12.90 5.23 -23.63
C ALA A 69 -11.60 4.93 -22.88
N ASN A 70 -10.65 5.85 -22.97
CA ASN A 70 -9.43 5.81 -22.18
C ASN A 70 -9.73 6.24 -20.74
N LEU A 71 -9.72 5.30 -19.81
CA LEU A 71 -10.00 5.58 -18.39
C LEU A 71 -8.99 6.51 -17.72
N CYS A 72 -7.77 6.60 -18.24
CA CYS A 72 -6.76 7.49 -17.68
C CYS A 72 -7.20 8.96 -17.78
N GLU A 73 -7.98 9.35 -18.80
CA GLU A 73 -8.54 10.70 -18.96
C GLU A 73 -9.58 11.07 -17.88
N HIS A 74 -10.02 10.07 -17.12
CA HIS A 74 -11.05 10.21 -16.07
C HIS A 74 -10.53 9.83 -14.69
N CYS A 75 -9.26 9.43 -14.59
CA CYS A 75 -8.60 8.99 -13.38
C CYS A 75 -7.71 10.10 -12.79
N THR A 76 -7.42 10.02 -11.50
CA THR A 76 -6.42 10.87 -10.82
C THR A 76 -5.03 10.19 -10.83
N ALA A 77 -4.69 9.52 -11.93
CA ALA A 77 -3.42 8.83 -12.17
C ALA A 77 -2.94 7.86 -11.07
N LYS A 78 -3.86 7.08 -10.45
CA LYS A 78 -3.54 6.14 -9.35
C LYS A 78 -2.31 5.27 -9.63
N CYS A 79 -2.29 4.59 -10.77
CA CYS A 79 -1.19 3.71 -11.18
C CYS A 79 0.12 4.43 -11.55
N CYS A 80 0.12 5.76 -11.67
CA CYS A 80 1.34 6.55 -11.91
C CYS A 80 1.97 7.06 -10.59
N HIS A 81 1.37 6.75 -9.44
CA HIS A 81 1.87 7.11 -8.11
C HIS A 81 2.61 5.97 -7.39
N TYR A 82 2.82 4.85 -8.07
CA TYR A 82 3.64 3.74 -7.58
C TYR A 82 4.18 2.90 -8.74
N PHE A 83 5.08 1.97 -8.42
CA PHE A 83 5.33 0.80 -9.25
C PHE A 83 5.31 -0.46 -8.39
N ALA A 84 4.83 -1.57 -8.97
CA ALA A 84 4.82 -2.87 -8.34
C ALA A 84 5.86 -3.78 -9.00
N LEU A 85 6.67 -4.45 -8.20
CA LEU A 85 7.64 -5.44 -8.66
C LEU A 85 7.23 -6.81 -8.11
N GLY A 86 7.03 -7.78 -9.00
CA GLY A 86 6.87 -9.18 -8.59
C GLY A 86 8.14 -9.67 -7.89
N ILE A 87 7.98 -10.26 -6.72
CA ILE A 87 9.05 -10.88 -5.94
C ILE A 87 8.72 -12.35 -5.70
N ASP A 88 9.75 -13.14 -5.39
CA ASP A 88 9.59 -14.56 -5.11
C ASP A 88 8.78 -14.77 -3.82
N GLU A 89 8.00 -15.86 -3.78
CA GLU A 89 7.31 -16.29 -2.57
C GLU A 89 8.33 -16.63 -1.48
N PRO A 90 8.18 -16.11 -0.24
CA PRO A 90 9.13 -16.37 0.84
C PRO A 90 8.98 -17.82 1.34
N GLU A 91 10.06 -18.60 1.28
CA GLU A 91 10.04 -20.01 1.66
C GLU A 91 10.65 -20.25 3.04
N VAL A 92 11.65 -19.43 3.42
CA VAL A 92 12.39 -19.57 4.68
C VAL A 92 12.29 -18.31 5.52
N ARG A 93 12.51 -18.44 6.84
CA ARG A 93 12.44 -17.32 7.79
C ARG A 93 13.29 -16.11 7.36
N ARG A 94 14.44 -16.35 6.73
CA ARG A 94 15.33 -15.29 6.23
C ARG A 94 14.68 -14.42 5.16
N ASP A 95 13.79 -14.98 4.34
CA ASP A 95 13.12 -14.22 3.28
C ASP A 95 12.19 -13.16 3.88
N TYR A 96 11.52 -13.51 4.98
CA TYR A 96 10.72 -12.56 5.75
C TYR A 96 11.56 -11.44 6.38
N ASP A 97 12.83 -11.68 6.72
CA ASP A 97 13.73 -10.60 7.18
C ASP A 97 14.07 -9.62 6.05
N PHE A 98 14.19 -10.08 4.80
CA PHE A 98 14.33 -9.18 3.64
C PHE A 98 13.05 -8.37 3.41
N MET A 99 11.88 -9.01 3.54
CA MET A 99 10.59 -8.34 3.46
C MET A 99 10.41 -7.27 4.54
N ARG A 100 10.78 -7.58 5.78
CA ARG A 100 10.82 -6.60 6.87
C ARG A 100 11.73 -5.43 6.53
N TRP A 101 12.92 -5.70 5.97
CA TRP A 101 13.83 -4.64 5.56
C TRP A 101 13.24 -3.72 4.48
N TYR A 102 12.46 -4.25 3.52
CA TYR A 102 11.73 -3.41 2.57
C TYR A 102 10.78 -2.43 3.29
N LEU A 103 9.97 -2.94 4.22
CA LEU A 103 8.97 -2.16 4.97
C LEU A 103 9.56 -1.21 6.03
N LEU A 104 10.88 -1.23 6.27
CA LEU A 104 11.54 -0.19 7.07
C LEU A 104 11.65 1.16 6.32
N HIS A 105 11.31 1.19 5.04
CA HIS A 105 11.27 2.40 4.23
C HIS A 105 9.82 2.89 4.12
N ASP A 106 9.58 4.16 4.43
CA ASP A 106 8.27 4.86 4.45
C ASP A 106 7.36 4.48 3.26
N ARG A 107 7.94 4.42 2.06
CA ARG A 107 7.17 4.36 0.81
C ARG A 107 7.10 2.95 0.21
N ALA A 108 7.12 1.93 1.04
CA ALA A 108 7.06 0.53 0.62
C ALA A 108 5.90 -0.22 1.27
N THR A 109 5.17 -1.00 0.47
CA THR A 109 4.20 -1.98 0.97
C THR A 109 4.36 -3.31 0.25
N LEU A 110 3.90 -4.40 0.85
CA LEU A 110 3.91 -5.74 0.25
C LEU A 110 2.48 -6.25 0.11
N PHE A 111 2.16 -6.87 -1.01
CA PHE A 111 0.85 -7.49 -1.19
C PHE A 111 0.93 -8.80 -1.96
N VAL A 112 -0.14 -9.59 -1.85
CA VAL A 112 -0.28 -10.87 -2.56
C VAL A 112 -1.57 -10.85 -3.37
N GLU A 113 -1.45 -11.22 -4.64
CA GLU A 113 -2.53 -11.34 -5.60
C GLU A 113 -2.25 -12.56 -6.50
N ASP A 114 -3.25 -13.42 -6.66
CA ASP A 114 -3.15 -14.66 -7.43
C ASP A 114 -1.88 -15.46 -7.10
N THR A 115 -1.63 -15.66 -5.80
CA THR A 115 -0.42 -16.31 -5.23
C THR A 115 0.93 -15.62 -5.49
N THR A 116 0.95 -14.54 -6.26
CA THR A 116 2.18 -13.79 -6.58
C THR A 116 2.41 -12.71 -5.53
N TRP A 117 3.66 -12.60 -5.06
CA TRP A 117 4.06 -11.57 -4.13
C TRP A 117 4.55 -10.33 -4.88
N TYR A 118 4.20 -9.16 -4.37
CA TYR A 118 4.59 -7.89 -4.98
C TYR A 118 5.16 -6.93 -3.93
N LEU A 119 6.26 -6.28 -4.29
CA LEU A 119 6.77 -5.09 -3.62
C LEU A 119 6.22 -3.85 -4.33
N LEU A 120 5.39 -3.10 -3.62
CA LEU A 120 4.83 -1.84 -4.06
C LEU A 120 5.69 -0.70 -3.52
N VAL A 121 6.25 0.12 -4.41
CA VAL A 121 6.99 1.33 -4.04
C VAL A 121 6.15 2.54 -4.43
N HIS A 122 5.68 3.27 -3.43
CA HIS A 122 4.88 4.47 -3.60
C HIS A 122 5.77 5.60 -4.08
N THR A 123 5.68 6.00 -5.33
CA THR A 123 6.46 7.12 -5.87
C THR A 123 5.81 7.67 -7.13
N THR A 124 5.82 8.99 -7.28
CA THR A 124 5.20 9.64 -8.44
C THR A 124 6.10 9.56 -9.65
N CYS A 125 5.54 9.10 -10.78
CA CYS A 125 6.21 9.09 -12.07
C CYS A 125 6.67 10.51 -12.46
N LYS A 126 7.95 10.65 -12.83
CA LYS A 126 8.55 11.94 -13.24
C LYS A 126 7.93 12.56 -14.50
N HIS A 127 7.13 11.81 -15.24
CA HIS A 127 6.45 12.26 -16.46
C HIS A 127 4.95 12.46 -16.25
N LEU A 128 4.45 12.33 -15.02
CA LEU A 128 3.07 12.69 -14.71
C LEU A 128 2.92 14.21 -14.75
N ARG A 129 1.89 14.67 -15.46
CA ARG A 129 1.53 16.09 -15.58
C ARG A 129 0.44 16.47 -14.58
N ASP A 130 0.23 17.76 -14.38
CA ASP A 130 -0.78 18.32 -13.47
C ASP A 130 -2.23 17.99 -13.88
N ASP A 131 -2.44 17.63 -15.15
CA ASP A 131 -3.73 17.15 -15.67
C ASP A 131 -3.92 15.63 -15.55
N TYR A 132 -3.08 14.96 -14.75
CA TYR A 132 -3.07 13.51 -14.53
C TYR A 132 -2.77 12.68 -15.80
N MET A 133 -2.27 13.31 -16.85
CA MET A 133 -1.90 12.64 -18.10
C MET A 133 -0.40 12.36 -18.19
N CYS A 134 -0.03 11.32 -18.94
CA CYS A 134 1.38 10.98 -19.16
C CYS A 134 2.02 11.93 -20.18
N GLY A 135 3.08 12.64 -19.80
CA GLY A 135 3.83 13.56 -20.67
C GLY A 135 4.66 12.87 -21.75
N ILE A 136 4.85 11.54 -21.68
CA ILE A 136 5.59 10.75 -22.67
C ILE A 136 4.74 9.64 -23.29
N TYR A 137 3.42 9.82 -23.39
CA TYR A 137 2.47 8.76 -23.78
C TYR A 137 2.91 7.92 -24.99
N GLU A 138 3.38 8.59 -26.05
CA GLU A 138 3.83 7.97 -27.30
C GLU A 138 5.18 7.27 -27.20
N THR A 139 6.04 7.67 -26.26
CA THR A 139 7.40 7.14 -26.04
C THR A 139 7.52 6.38 -24.72
N ARG A 140 6.39 5.96 -24.13
CA ARG A 140 6.34 5.17 -22.90
C ARG A 140 7.19 3.89 -22.99
N PRO A 141 7.79 3.45 -21.86
CA PRO A 141 8.39 2.12 -21.75
C PRO A 141 7.36 1.02 -22.03
N GLN A 142 7.85 -0.16 -22.45
CA GLN A 142 6.98 -1.27 -22.87
C GLN A 142 6.00 -1.70 -21.77
N ILE A 143 6.44 -1.78 -20.50
CA ILE A 143 5.57 -2.12 -19.37
C ILE A 143 4.33 -1.22 -19.25
N CYS A 144 4.46 0.08 -19.54
CA CYS A 144 3.33 1.01 -19.52
C CYS A 144 2.43 0.90 -20.76
N ARG A 145 2.94 0.32 -21.86
CA ARG A 145 2.16 0.06 -23.09
C ARG A 145 1.37 -1.24 -22.98
N ASP A 146 1.92 -2.22 -22.27
CA ASP A 146 1.29 -3.51 -22.03
C ASP A 146 0.15 -3.42 -20.99
N TYR A 147 0.09 -2.31 -20.25
CA TYR A 147 -0.99 -2.03 -19.30
C TYR A 147 -2.37 -1.98 -20.00
N THR A 148 -3.34 -2.68 -19.42
CA THR A 148 -4.73 -2.69 -19.90
C THR A 148 -5.69 -2.18 -18.83
N THR A 149 -6.85 -1.68 -19.26
CA THR A 149 -7.89 -1.22 -18.33
C THR A 149 -8.79 -2.35 -17.79
N ALA A 150 -8.51 -3.62 -18.12
CA ALA A 150 -9.35 -4.75 -17.73
C ALA A 150 -9.29 -5.01 -16.22
N GLU A 151 -8.08 -4.94 -15.64
CA GLU A 151 -7.79 -5.16 -14.22
C GLU A 151 -7.34 -3.85 -13.56
N CYS A 152 -7.93 -2.73 -13.99
CA CYS A 152 -7.54 -1.41 -13.50
C CYS A 152 -8.18 -1.09 -12.14
N GLU A 153 -7.39 -0.53 -11.21
CA GLU A 153 -7.84 0.04 -9.93
C GLU A 153 -8.68 1.33 -10.05
N PHE A 154 -9.25 1.60 -11.23
CA PHE A 154 -10.09 2.77 -11.47
C PHE A 154 -11.22 2.84 -10.44
N GLU A 155 -11.84 1.70 -10.17
CA GLU A 155 -12.80 1.53 -9.08
C GLU A 155 -12.08 1.13 -7.78
N ASP A 156 -12.43 1.75 -6.64
CA ASP A 156 -11.85 1.35 -5.33
C ASP A 156 -12.60 0.14 -4.72
N ASP A 157 -12.75 -0.96 -5.45
CA ASP A 157 -13.40 -2.19 -4.97
C ASP A 157 -12.45 -3.39 -4.84
N TRP A 158 -11.15 -3.17 -5.09
CA TRP A 158 -10.11 -4.18 -5.00
C TRP A 158 -9.85 -4.63 -3.55
N CYS A 159 -9.68 -5.94 -3.39
CA CYS A 159 -9.31 -6.58 -2.13
C CYS A 159 -8.08 -7.47 -2.36
N TYR A 160 -6.97 -7.15 -1.68
CA TYR A 160 -5.78 -8.01 -1.70
C TYR A 160 -6.00 -9.27 -0.86
N GLU A 161 -5.35 -10.38 -1.22
CA GLU A 161 -5.33 -11.56 -0.35
C GLU A 161 -4.58 -11.27 0.96
N LYS A 162 -3.47 -10.54 0.83
CA LYS A 162 -2.59 -10.11 1.92
C LYS A 162 -2.06 -8.73 1.57
N TYR A 163 -1.97 -7.87 2.58
CA TYR A 163 -1.45 -6.51 2.44
C TYR A 163 -0.69 -6.15 3.72
N PHE A 164 0.58 -5.80 3.57
CA PHE A 164 1.49 -5.47 4.65
C PHE A 164 2.06 -4.07 4.45
N GLU A 165 1.89 -3.25 5.47
CA GLU A 165 2.33 -1.85 5.54
C GLU A 165 3.42 -1.65 6.60
N SER A 166 3.61 -2.62 7.50
CA SER A 166 4.57 -2.52 8.58
C SER A 166 5.46 -3.77 8.71
N PRO A 167 6.72 -3.60 9.13
CA PRO A 167 7.63 -4.72 9.36
C PRO A 167 7.15 -5.64 10.49
N GLU A 168 6.38 -5.14 11.45
CA GLU A 168 5.79 -5.94 12.53
C GLU A 168 4.73 -6.91 12.00
N GLN A 169 3.95 -6.51 10.98
CA GLN A 169 2.96 -7.41 10.38
C GLN A 169 3.62 -8.60 9.68
N ILE A 170 4.76 -8.37 9.01
CA ILE A 170 5.56 -9.45 8.40
C ILE A 170 6.16 -10.35 9.48
N ASP A 171 6.67 -9.77 10.57
CA ASP A 171 7.23 -10.56 11.68
C ASP A 171 6.16 -11.44 12.34
N GLU A 172 4.97 -10.89 12.59
CA GLU A 172 3.84 -11.66 13.13
C GLU A 172 3.41 -12.79 12.19
N TYR A 173 3.39 -12.52 10.88
CA TYR A 173 3.07 -13.52 9.87
C TYR A 173 4.12 -14.64 9.83
N ALA A 174 5.40 -14.29 9.85
CA ALA A 174 6.50 -15.26 9.91
C ALA A 174 6.49 -16.07 11.21
N ASP A 175 6.16 -15.44 12.34
CA ASP A 175 6.01 -16.10 13.64
C ASP A 175 4.89 -17.15 13.64
N ALA A 176 3.78 -16.88 12.96
CA ALA A 176 2.71 -17.84 12.82
C ALA A 176 3.13 -19.10 12.02
N LEU A 177 4.06 -18.95 11.08
CA LEU A 177 4.53 -20.04 10.23
C LEU A 177 5.69 -20.82 10.85
N PHE A 178 6.67 -20.13 11.44
CA PHE A 178 7.95 -20.69 11.88
C PHE A 178 8.16 -20.69 13.40
N GLY A 179 7.30 -20.00 14.15
CA GLY A 179 7.49 -19.71 15.58
C GLY A 179 8.26 -18.41 15.82
N PRO A 180 8.29 -17.91 17.07
CA PRO A 180 8.89 -16.62 17.42
C PRO A 180 10.40 -16.60 17.15
N GLN A 181 10.87 -15.60 16.41
CA GLN A 181 12.32 -15.36 16.21
C GLN A 181 12.98 -14.73 17.43
N PHE A 182 12.26 -13.85 18.13
CA PHE A 182 12.70 -13.19 19.35
C PHE A 182 11.84 -13.67 20.53
N PRO A 183 12.11 -14.86 21.09
CA PRO A 183 11.34 -15.36 22.23
C PRO A 183 11.56 -14.46 23.44
N GLU A 184 10.47 -14.08 24.11
CA GLU A 184 10.56 -13.42 25.41
C GLU A 184 11.19 -14.38 26.42
N PRO A 185 12.25 -13.97 27.14
CA PRO A 185 13.04 -14.87 27.99
C PRO A 185 12.21 -15.50 29.12
N ASP A 186 11.17 -14.82 29.59
CA ASP A 186 10.31 -15.28 30.69
C ASP A 186 9.00 -15.94 30.21
N ARG A 187 8.78 -16.05 28.89
CA ARG A 187 7.54 -16.63 28.35
C ARG A 187 7.59 -18.14 28.40
N LYS A 188 6.77 -18.71 29.29
CA LYS A 188 6.59 -20.15 29.38
C LYS A 188 5.90 -20.71 28.13
N PRO A 189 6.28 -21.90 27.63
CA PRO A 189 5.67 -22.54 26.46
C PRO A 189 4.14 -22.73 26.60
N GLU A 190 3.67 -22.94 27.82
CA GLU A 190 2.25 -23.09 28.17
C GLU A 190 1.42 -21.82 27.91
N HIS A 191 2.05 -20.66 27.75
CA HIS A 191 1.41 -19.38 27.42
C HIS A 191 1.45 -19.08 25.90
N SER A 192 1.86 -20.04 25.06
CA SER A 192 1.72 -19.89 23.62
C SER A 192 0.28 -20.17 23.19
N LEU A 193 -0.44 -19.13 22.77
CA LEU A 193 -1.80 -19.26 22.24
C LEU A 193 -1.84 -19.89 20.85
N ARG A 194 -0.70 -19.98 20.16
CA ARG A 194 -0.58 -20.55 18.81
C ARG A 194 0.16 -21.88 18.89
N SER A 195 -0.48 -22.95 18.42
CA SER A 195 0.17 -24.22 18.13
C SER A 195 0.89 -24.13 16.78
N ARG A 196 2.00 -24.86 16.65
CA ARG A 196 2.78 -24.92 15.40
C ARG A 196 1.89 -25.39 14.26
N LYS A 197 2.02 -24.82 13.06
CA LYS A 197 1.24 -25.21 11.87
C LYS A 197 1.30 -26.75 11.73
N PRO A 198 0.16 -27.45 11.80
CA PRO A 198 0.16 -28.91 11.65
C PRO A 198 0.69 -29.26 10.27
N SER A 199 1.51 -30.31 10.19
CA SER A 199 1.77 -30.98 8.91
C SER A 199 0.42 -31.36 8.32
N GLY A 200 0.10 -30.90 7.12
CA GLY A 200 -1.22 -31.08 6.49
C GLY A 200 -1.73 -32.51 6.63
N LEU A 201 -3.06 -32.66 6.75
CA LEU A 201 -3.69 -33.97 6.80
C LEU A 201 -3.30 -34.76 5.53
N PRO A 202 -2.91 -36.04 5.64
CA PRO A 202 -2.70 -36.87 4.47
C PRO A 202 -4.03 -36.99 3.73
N ILE A 203 -4.10 -36.38 2.54
CA ILE A 203 -5.18 -36.62 1.60
C ILE A 203 -4.85 -37.98 0.98
N ALA A 204 -5.64 -38.99 1.34
CA ALA A 204 -5.58 -40.34 0.81
C ALA A 204 -6.20 -40.43 -0.59
#